data_AF-G9KFF6-F1
#
_entry.id   AF-G9KFF6-F1
#
_cell.length_a   1.000
_cell.length_b   1.000
_cell.length_c   1.000
_cell.angle_alpha   90.00
_cell.angle_beta   90.00
_cell.angle_gamma   90.00
#
_symmetry.space_group_name_H-M   'P 1'
#
loop_
_entity.id
_entity.type
_entity.pdbx_description
1 polymer ?
#
loop_
_entity_poly.entity_id
_entity_poly.type
_entity_poly.pdbx_seq_one_letter_code
_entity_poly.pdbx_strand_id
1 'polypeptide(L)'
;RGASIFSVTASDPDSQENARVTYSLSEDTLQGASLSSYVSINSDTGILYALHSFDYEQFRDLQLSVTAQDSGDPPLSSNVSLSIFIVDQNDNIPEILYPTLPTDGSTGVELAPRSAEPGYLVTKVVA
;
A
#
# COMPACT_ATOMS: atom_id res chain seq x y z
N ARG A 1 8.16 -7.72 -15.22
CA ARG A 1 9.11 -6.61 -14.96
C ARG A 1 8.33 -5.54 -14.23
N GLY A 2 8.74 -5.24 -13.00
CA GLY A 2 8.05 -4.31 -12.11
C GLY A 2 8.37 -2.83 -12.39
N ALA A 3 7.68 -1.91 -11.72
CA ALA A 3 7.96 -0.48 -11.74
C ALA A 3 9.07 -0.13 -10.73
N SER A 4 10.03 0.71 -11.10
CA SER A 4 11.06 1.19 -10.16
C SER A 4 10.45 2.20 -9.19
N ILE A 5 10.60 1.97 -7.89
CA ILE A 5 10.11 2.86 -6.83
C ILE A 5 11.20 3.88 -6.50
N PHE A 6 12.37 3.41 -6.06
CA PHE A 6 13.53 4.23 -5.74
C PHE A 6 14.82 3.38 -5.69
N SER A 7 15.97 4.02 -5.44
CA SER A 7 17.25 3.34 -5.27
C SER A 7 17.84 3.64 -3.89
N VAL A 8 18.32 2.60 -3.21
CA VAL A 8 19.17 2.73 -2.02
C VAL A 8 20.62 2.74 -2.47
N THR A 9 21.49 3.41 -1.72
CA THR A 9 22.94 3.42 -2.00
C THR A 9 23.71 3.28 -0.70
N ALA A 10 24.73 2.42 -0.74
CA ALA A 10 25.73 2.24 0.29
C ALA A 10 27.12 2.32 -0.35
N SER A 11 28.11 2.73 0.44
CA SER A 11 29.50 2.88 0.01
C SER A 11 30.40 2.26 1.05
N ASP A 12 31.33 1.44 0.59
CA ASP A 12 32.35 0.80 1.42
C ASP A 12 33.74 1.39 1.09
N PRO A 13 34.53 1.84 2.09
CA PRO A 13 35.83 2.46 1.87
C PRO A 13 36.97 1.46 1.60
N ASP A 14 36.71 0.15 1.62
CA ASP A 14 37.71 -0.87 1.31
C ASP A 14 38.11 -0.86 -0.18
N SER A 15 38.93 -1.82 -0.58
CA SER A 15 39.43 -1.94 -1.95
C SER A 15 38.99 -3.25 -2.59
N GLN A 16 38.80 -3.21 -3.91
CA GLN A 16 38.52 -4.38 -4.74
C GLN A 16 37.23 -5.12 -4.29
N GLU A 17 37.29 -6.44 -4.14
CA GLU A 17 36.12 -7.26 -3.80
C GLU A 17 35.56 -6.92 -2.42
N ASN A 18 36.41 -6.57 -1.44
CA ASN A 18 35.94 -6.21 -0.10
C ASN A 18 34.97 -5.01 -0.13
N ALA A 19 35.18 -4.06 -1.04
CA ALA A 19 34.29 -2.91 -1.21
C ALA A 19 32.99 -3.22 -1.96
N ARG A 20 32.82 -4.45 -2.46
CA ARG A 20 31.64 -4.83 -3.22
C ARG A 20 30.47 -5.01 -2.26
N VAL A 21 29.48 -4.14 -2.41
CA VAL A 21 28.25 -4.15 -1.61
C VAL A 21 27.14 -4.89 -2.34
N THR A 22 26.42 -5.73 -1.59
CA THR A 22 25.19 -6.38 -2.04
C THR A 22 24.00 -5.96 -1.18
N TYR A 23 22.83 -5.83 -1.82
CA TYR A 23 21.59 -5.40 -1.17
C TYR A 23 20.60 -6.56 -1.04
N SER A 24 19.95 -6.65 0.12
CA SER A 24 18.87 -7.61 0.37
C SER A 24 17.74 -6.96 1.18
N LEU A 25 16.53 -7.53 1.05
CA LEU A 25 15.38 -7.15 1.86
C LEU A 25 15.27 -8.11 3.03
N SER A 26 15.00 -7.59 4.22
CA SER A 26 14.60 -8.43 5.35
C SER A 26 13.23 -9.06 5.06
N GLU A 27 13.08 -10.34 5.35
CA GLU A 27 11.75 -10.96 5.31
C GLU A 27 10.86 -10.36 6.39
N ASP A 28 9.76 -9.76 5.96
CA ASP A 28 8.68 -9.31 6.82
C ASP A 28 7.35 -9.50 6.07
N THR A 29 6.24 -9.41 6.78
CA THR A 29 4.90 -9.76 6.30
C THR A 29 3.98 -8.54 6.29
N LEU A 30 3.25 -8.35 5.19
CA LEU A 30 2.16 -7.39 5.08
C LEU A 30 0.84 -8.13 4.96
N GLN A 31 -0.07 -7.88 5.91
CA GLN A 31 -1.43 -8.47 5.92
C GLN A 31 -1.45 -10.00 5.74
N GLY A 32 -0.46 -10.70 6.29
CA GLY A 32 -0.35 -12.16 6.20
C GLY A 32 0.25 -12.69 4.88
N ALA A 33 0.64 -11.81 3.95
CA ALA A 33 1.43 -12.15 2.77
C ALA A 33 2.90 -11.72 2.96
N SER A 34 3.83 -12.42 2.31
CA SER A 34 5.26 -12.05 2.37
C SER A 34 5.51 -10.76 1.59
N LEU A 35 6.24 -9.80 2.17
CA LEU A 35 6.70 -8.58 1.47
C LEU A 35 7.40 -8.88 0.14
N SER A 36 8.11 -10.00 0.08
CA SER A 36 8.84 -10.45 -1.11
C SER A 36 7.95 -10.69 -2.33
N SER A 37 6.63 -10.86 -2.15
CA SER A 37 5.69 -10.95 -3.27
C SER A 37 5.41 -9.58 -3.88
N TYR A 38 5.43 -8.50 -3.09
CA TYR A 38 5.06 -7.16 -3.53
C TYR A 38 6.25 -6.35 -4.01
N VAL A 39 7.41 -6.53 -3.40
CA VAL A 39 8.61 -5.75 -3.68
C VAL A 39 9.83 -6.64 -3.86
N SER A 40 10.76 -6.17 -4.69
CA SER A 40 12.07 -6.81 -4.88
C SER A 40 13.15 -5.74 -4.95
N ILE A 41 14.36 -6.07 -4.47
CA ILE A 41 15.53 -5.21 -4.62
C ILE A 41 16.54 -5.89 -5.54
N ASN A 42 17.16 -5.10 -6.42
CA ASN A 42 18.29 -5.59 -7.20
C ASN A 42 19.55 -5.59 -6.31
N SER A 43 20.17 -6.76 -6.19
CA SER A 43 21.29 -6.98 -5.27
C SER A 43 22.55 -6.19 -5.60
N ASP A 44 22.78 -5.81 -6.86
CA ASP A 44 24.00 -5.10 -7.27
C ASP A 44 23.79 -3.57 -7.33
N THR A 45 22.57 -3.11 -7.61
CA THR A 45 22.28 -1.68 -7.85
C THR A 45 21.50 -1.01 -6.73
N GLY A 46 20.87 -1.78 -5.83
CA GLY A 46 20.04 -1.24 -4.76
C GLY A 46 18.70 -0.65 -5.24
N ILE A 47 18.32 -0.85 -6.51
CA ILE A 47 17.03 -0.39 -7.04
C ILE A 47 15.90 -1.27 -6.51
N LEU A 48 14.91 -0.66 -5.88
CA LEU A 48 13.69 -1.29 -5.41
C LEU A 48 12.61 -1.24 -6.49
N TYR A 49 11.98 -2.39 -6.76
CA TYR A 49 10.93 -2.57 -7.75
C TYR A 49 9.63 -3.04 -7.09
N ALA A 50 8.52 -2.47 -7.53
CA ALA A 50 7.17 -2.95 -7.27
C ALA A 50 6.84 -4.11 -8.22
N LEU A 51 6.54 -5.29 -7.68
CA LEU A 51 6.16 -6.48 -8.43
C LEU A 51 4.65 -6.52 -8.73
N HIS A 52 3.85 -5.86 -7.91
CA HIS A 52 2.40 -5.73 -8.05
C HIS A 52 1.98 -4.26 -7.95
N SER A 53 0.76 -3.97 -8.40
CA SER A 53 0.09 -2.70 -8.10
C SER A 53 -0.23 -2.60 -6.62
N PHE A 54 -0.24 -1.38 -6.11
CA PHE A 54 -0.65 -1.07 -4.75
C PHE A 54 -2.01 -0.40 -4.78
N ASP A 55 -2.88 -0.80 -3.86
CA ASP A 55 -4.24 -0.28 -3.72
C ASP A 55 -4.36 0.43 -2.37
N TYR A 56 -4.73 1.70 -2.38
CA TYR A 56 -4.72 2.54 -1.18
C TYR A 56 -5.77 2.09 -0.16
N GLU A 57 -6.93 1.63 -0.65
CA GLU A 57 -8.01 1.05 0.12
C GLU A 57 -7.59 -0.23 0.83
N GLN A 58 -6.65 -0.99 0.25
CA GLN A 58 -6.10 -2.19 0.85
C GLN A 58 -5.02 -1.88 1.89
N PHE A 59 -4.01 -1.06 1.57
CA PHE A 59 -2.96 -0.65 2.50
C PHE A 59 -2.38 0.72 2.12
N ARG A 60 -2.14 1.54 3.16
CA ARG A 60 -1.74 2.94 3.01
C ARG A 60 -0.24 3.16 3.12
N ASP A 61 0.45 2.27 3.81
CA ASP A 61 1.88 2.34 4.01
C ASP A 61 2.51 0.95 4.11
N LEU A 62 3.79 0.89 3.75
CA LEU A 62 4.63 -0.29 3.83
C LEU A 62 5.93 0.10 4.53
N GLN A 63 6.30 -0.66 5.56
CA GLN A 63 7.61 -0.55 6.19
C GLN A 63 8.47 -1.74 5.80
N LEU A 64 9.71 -1.47 5.41
CA LEU A 64 10.66 -2.52 5.03
C LEU A 64 12.08 -2.15 5.47
N SER A 65 12.92 -3.16 5.69
CA SER A 65 14.33 -2.97 6.02
C SER A 65 15.20 -3.51 4.89
N VAL A 66 16.15 -2.68 4.44
CA VAL A 66 17.17 -3.08 3.47
C VAL A 66 18.48 -3.26 4.21
N THR A 67 19.14 -4.38 3.93
CA THR A 67 20.49 -4.69 4.40
C THR A 67 21.46 -4.50 3.25
N ALA A 68 22.51 -3.72 3.49
CA ALA A 68 23.68 -3.62 2.62
C ALA A 68 24.84 -4.36 3.29
N GLN A 69 25.42 -5.33 2.59
CA GLN A 69 26.51 -6.17 3.09
C GLN A 69 27.71 -6.09 2.15
N ASP A 70 28.89 -5.84 2.72
CA ASP A 70 30.16 -5.88 1.99
C ASP A 70 30.56 -7.32 1.64
N SER A 71 31.63 -7.50 0.86
CA SER A 71 32.17 -8.83 0.55
C SER A 71 33.51 -9.08 1.27
N GLY A 72 33.69 -8.47 2.44
CA GLY A 72 34.86 -8.68 3.29
C GLY A 72 34.84 -10.04 4.02
N ASP A 73 35.97 -10.37 4.66
CA ASP A 73 36.08 -11.55 5.53
C ASP A 73 36.68 -11.13 6.90
N PRO A 74 35.87 -11.02 7.97
CA PRO A 74 34.43 -11.27 8.02
C PRO A 74 33.60 -10.17 7.33
N PRO A 75 32.39 -10.48 6.82
CA PRO A 75 31.56 -9.48 6.17
C PRO A 75 30.89 -8.56 7.18
N LEU A 76 30.83 -7.26 6.87
CA LEU A 76 30.10 -6.26 7.64
C LEU A 76 28.82 -5.86 6.92
N SER A 77 27.82 -5.43 7.69
CA SER A 77 26.52 -5.02 7.14
C SER A 77 25.95 -3.80 7.86
N SER A 78 25.13 -3.05 7.12
CA SER A 78 24.36 -1.92 7.61
C SER A 78 22.91 -2.07 7.18
N ASN A 79 21.98 -1.62 8.02
CA ASN A 79 20.55 -1.72 7.78
C ASN A 79 19.91 -0.34 7.73
N VAL A 80 18.94 -0.16 6.84
CA VAL A 80 18.14 1.06 6.75
C VAL A 80 16.65 0.69 6.66
N SER A 81 15.83 1.37 7.45
CA SER A 81 14.37 1.25 7.39
C SER A 81 13.79 2.24 6.39
N LEU A 82 12.82 1.78 5.62
CA LEU A 82 12.19 2.50 4.53
C LEU A 82 10.68 2.46 4.76
N SER A 83 10.07 3.64 4.72
CA SER A 83 8.62 3.83 4.84
C SER A 83 8.08 4.31 3.50
N ILE A 84 7.29 3.46 2.85
CA ILE A 84 6.65 3.76 1.57
C ILE A 84 5.21 4.13 1.85
N PHE A 85 4.81 5.33 1.43
CA PHE A 85 3.42 5.79 1.55
C PHE A 85 2.72 5.66 0.21
N ILE A 86 1.60 4.95 0.18
CA ILE A 86 0.74 4.83 -0.99
C ILE A 86 -0.13 6.08 -1.06
N VAL A 87 -0.17 6.70 -2.24
CA VAL A 87 -0.96 7.91 -2.47
C VAL A 87 -2.31 7.50 -3.01
N ASP A 88 -3.35 7.86 -2.26
CA ASP A 88 -4.75 7.68 -2.65
C ASP A 88 -5.02 8.30 -4.04
N GLN A 89 -5.73 7.55 -4.88
CA GLN A 89 -6.25 8.02 -6.15
C GLN A 89 -7.77 7.94 -6.10
N ASN A 90 -8.46 8.93 -6.66
CA ASN A 90 -9.92 8.90 -6.71
C ASN A 90 -10.41 7.95 -7.81
N ASP A 91 -10.23 6.65 -7.62
CA ASP A 91 -10.59 5.55 -8.51
C ASP A 91 -11.82 4.75 -8.04
N ASN A 92 -12.32 5.04 -6.83
CA ASN A 92 -13.55 4.51 -6.29
C ASN A 92 -14.74 5.42 -6.60
N ILE A 93 -15.79 4.86 -7.20
CA ILE A 93 -17.06 5.57 -7.45
C ILE A 93 -17.89 5.66 -6.16
N PRO A 94 -18.62 6.77 -5.93
CA PRO A 94 -19.46 6.89 -4.73
C PRO A 94 -20.59 5.86 -4.75
N GLU A 95 -20.81 5.19 -3.62
CA GLU A 95 -21.91 4.25 -3.43
C GLU A 95 -23.07 4.94 -2.71
N ILE A 96 -24.24 4.93 -3.34
CA ILE A 96 -25.46 5.49 -2.75
C ILE A 96 -26.18 4.39 -1.98
N LEU A 97 -26.22 4.51 -0.65
CA LEU A 97 -26.98 3.62 0.20
C LEU A 97 -28.42 4.11 0.31
N TYR A 98 -29.34 3.35 -0.30
CA TYR A 98 -30.77 3.59 -0.16
C TYR A 98 -31.27 3.03 1.19
N PRO A 99 -32.28 3.67 1.81
CA PRO A 99 -32.92 3.12 3.00
C PRO A 99 -33.40 1.69 2.73
N THR A 100 -33.12 0.77 3.66
CA THR A 100 -33.58 -0.63 3.55
C THR A 100 -35.10 -0.67 3.47
N LEU A 101 -35.63 -1.35 2.45
CA LEU A 101 -37.08 -1.60 2.33
C LEU A 101 -37.56 -2.35 3.59
N PRO A 102 -38.74 -2.02 4.15
CA PRO A 102 -39.28 -2.73 5.29
C PRO A 102 -39.41 -4.24 5.00
N THR A 103 -39.00 -5.09 5.95
CA THR A 103 -39.02 -6.57 5.87
C THR A 103 -40.42 -7.15 5.64
N ASP A 104 -41.48 -6.34 5.81
CA ASP A 104 -42.87 -6.76 5.79
C ASP A 104 -43.49 -6.85 4.39
N GLY A 105 -42.68 -6.91 3.33
CA GLY A 105 -43.15 -7.07 1.94
C GLY A 105 -43.92 -5.86 1.37
N SER A 106 -43.97 -4.75 2.10
CA SER A 106 -44.48 -3.48 1.60
C SER A 106 -43.45 -2.91 0.63
N THR A 107 -43.87 -2.59 -0.61
CA THR A 107 -43.03 -1.88 -1.58
C THR A 107 -42.47 -0.64 -0.89
N GLY A 108 -41.16 -0.59 -0.64
CA GLY A 108 -40.54 0.50 0.13
C GLY A 108 -40.48 1.80 -0.66
N VAL A 109 -41.66 2.35 -0.90
CA VAL A 109 -41.92 3.67 -1.42
C VAL A 109 -42.27 4.51 -0.21
N GLU A 110 -41.31 5.32 0.25
CA GLU A 110 -41.55 6.32 1.29
C GLU A 110 -42.33 7.49 0.65
N LEU A 111 -43.66 7.43 0.74
CA LEU A 111 -44.55 8.46 0.20
C LEU A 111 -44.73 9.58 1.22
N ALA A 112 -44.30 10.79 0.87
CA ALA A 112 -44.62 11.97 1.67
C ALA A 112 -46.14 12.23 1.69
N PRO A 113 -46.72 12.61 2.85
CA PRO A 113 -48.13 12.92 2.94
C PRO A 113 -48.50 14.15 2.09
N ARG A 114 -49.72 14.17 1.54
CA ARG A 114 -50.20 15.27 0.68
C ARG A 114 -50.24 16.63 1.38
N SER A 115 -50.30 16.64 2.70
CA SER A 115 -50.29 17.83 3.55
C SER A 115 -48.88 18.29 3.96
N ALA A 116 -47.83 17.67 3.41
CA ALA A 116 -46.46 18.04 3.72
C ALA A 116 -46.19 19.51 3.34
N GLU A 117 -45.66 20.26 4.29
CA GLU A 117 -45.24 21.65 4.09
C GLU A 117 -43.87 21.72 3.38
N PRO A 118 -43.52 22.85 2.73
CA PRO A 118 -42.19 23.05 2.17
C PRO A 118 -41.09 22.82 3.22
N GLY A 119 -40.10 21.97 2.88
CA GLY A 119 -39.02 21.57 3.79
C GLY A 119 -39.25 20.26 4.54
N TYR A 120 -40.37 19.57 4.31
CA TYR A 120 -40.63 18.24 4.86
C TYR A 120 -39.54 17.23 4.44
N LEU A 121 -38.88 16.61 5.43
CA LEU A 121 -37.89 15.56 5.22
C LEU A 121 -38.60 14.29 4.75
N VAL A 122 -38.33 13.87 3.51
CA VAL A 122 -38.86 12.61 2.96
C VAL A 122 -37.97 11.45 3.35
N THR A 123 -36.69 11.53 3.01
CA THR A 123 -35.75 10.46 3.33
C THR A 123 -34.34 11.01 3.46
N LYS A 124 -33.47 10.26 4.15
CA LYS A 124 -32.05 10.58 4.26
C LYS A 124 -31.26 9.58 3.42
N VAL A 125 -30.52 10.10 2.44
CA VAL A 125 -29.58 9.32 1.65
C VAL A 125 -28.19 9.45 2.29
N VAL A 126 -27.45 8.35 2.34
CA VAL A 126 -26.04 8.32 2.72
C VAL A 126 -25.23 7.99 1.47
N ALA A 127 -24.22 8.80 1.20
CA ALA A 127 -23.28 8.68 0.09
C ALA A 127 -21.87 8.99 0.58
#